data_AF-A0A257AFV1-F1
#
_entry.id   AF-A0A257AFV1-F1
#
_cell.length_a   1.000
_cell.length_b   1.000
_cell.length_c   1.000
_cell.angle_alpha   90.00
_cell.angle_beta   90.00
_cell.angle_gamma   90.00
#
_symmetry.space_group_name_H-M   'P 1'
#
loop_
_entity.id
_entity.type
_entity.pdbx_description
1 polymer ?
#
loop_
_entity_poly.entity_id
_entity_poly.type
_entity_poly.pdbx_seq_one_letter_code
_entity_poly.pdbx_strand_id
1 'polypeptide(L)'
;MKTLVLAVDRDNDLGEKAGVKAPVIGRDKVVEAANKLALSDPEDSDLNVLFGAVKIKDEYGDEAEVAVITGDKEVGVISDKEITKQLEEVLDKTKPKDVVVVTDGAEDEFILPIIQSRVPVTHLRRIIVQQRHLILENTSLPPRRDSEN
;
A
#
# COMPACT_ATOMS: atom_id res chain seq x y z
N MET A 1 14.58 13.15 -15.30
CA MET A 1 15.32 12.31 -14.30
C MET A 1 14.43 11.12 -13.95
N LYS A 2 14.89 10.04 -13.30
CA LYS A 2 13.97 8.92 -12.95
C LYS A 2 13.82 8.81 -11.43
N THR A 3 12.66 9.22 -10.93
CA THR A 3 12.23 9.01 -9.53
C THR A 3 11.56 7.66 -9.43
N LEU A 4 11.79 6.92 -8.34
CA LEU A 4 11.02 5.72 -8.04
C LEU A 4 9.90 6.07 -7.08
N VAL A 5 8.66 5.74 -7.41
CA VAL A 5 7.54 5.74 -6.47
C VAL A 5 7.43 4.33 -5.90
N LEU A 6 7.73 4.18 -4.61
CA LEU A 6 7.84 2.88 -3.95
C LEU A 6 6.72 2.71 -2.94
N ALA A 7 5.75 1.87 -3.27
CA ALA A 7 4.79 1.36 -2.30
C ALA A 7 5.44 0.26 -1.46
N VAL A 8 5.10 0.23 -0.17
CA VAL A 8 5.64 -0.69 0.82
C VAL A 8 4.47 -1.35 1.54
N ASP A 9 4.55 -2.66 1.72
CA ASP A 9 3.65 -3.48 2.53
C ASP A 9 4.55 -4.44 3.35
N ARG A 10 4.76 -4.14 4.63
CA ARG A 10 5.77 -4.85 5.43
C ARG A 10 5.33 -6.24 5.88
N ASP A 11 4.06 -6.46 6.14
CA ASP A 11 3.49 -7.74 6.59
C ASP A 11 3.00 -8.65 5.46
N ASN A 12 3.22 -8.23 4.21
CA ASN A 12 2.99 -9.02 2.99
C ASN A 12 1.51 -9.38 2.77
N ASP A 13 0.61 -8.47 3.11
CA ASP A 13 -0.82 -8.63 2.87
C ASP A 13 -1.12 -8.79 1.36
N LEU A 14 -0.38 -8.11 0.49
CA LEU A 14 -0.48 -8.29 -0.96
C LEU A 14 -0.13 -9.72 -1.41
N GLY A 15 0.84 -10.35 -0.76
CA GLY A 15 1.24 -11.73 -1.05
C GLY A 15 0.26 -12.75 -0.46
N GLU A 16 -0.10 -12.59 0.82
CA GLU A 16 -0.92 -13.53 1.56
C GLU A 16 -2.39 -13.50 1.13
N LYS A 17 -2.96 -12.31 0.87
CA LYS A 17 -4.37 -12.16 0.50
C LYS A 17 -4.57 -12.27 -1.01
N ALA A 18 -3.72 -11.62 -1.82
CA ALA A 18 -3.93 -11.52 -3.26
C ALA A 18 -3.10 -12.53 -4.10
N GLY A 19 -2.18 -13.29 -3.48
CA GLY A 19 -1.30 -14.22 -4.19
C GLY A 19 -0.34 -13.54 -5.17
N VAL A 20 -0.09 -12.25 -4.99
CA VAL A 20 0.78 -11.46 -5.86
C VAL A 20 2.22 -11.56 -5.37
N LYS A 21 3.14 -11.92 -6.26
CA LYS A 21 4.57 -12.00 -5.92
C LYS A 21 5.23 -10.65 -6.11
N ALA A 22 5.88 -10.16 -5.06
CA ALA A 22 6.73 -8.99 -5.10
C ALA A 22 8.20 -9.37 -5.44
N PRO A 23 9.02 -8.42 -5.97
CA PRO A 23 8.66 -7.04 -6.25
C PRO A 23 7.78 -6.91 -7.51
N VAL A 24 6.81 -5.99 -7.47
CA VAL A 24 6.00 -5.64 -8.63
C VAL A 24 6.51 -4.33 -9.21
N ILE A 25 6.90 -4.30 -10.48
CA ILE A 25 7.46 -3.11 -11.13
C ILE A 25 6.63 -2.75 -12.37
N GLY A 26 6.25 -1.48 -12.47
CA GLY A 26 5.55 -0.91 -13.60
C GLY A 26 4.08 -0.65 -13.32
N ARG A 27 3.60 0.49 -13.80
CA ARG A 27 2.25 1.02 -13.58
C ARG A 27 1.14 -0.03 -13.70
N ASP A 28 1.04 -0.69 -14.85
CA ASP A 28 -0.08 -1.59 -15.13
C ASP A 28 -0.05 -2.84 -14.26
N LYS A 29 1.14 -3.33 -13.90
CA LYS A 29 1.29 -4.47 -12.98
C LYS A 29 0.89 -4.11 -11.56
N VAL A 30 1.20 -2.88 -11.12
CA VAL A 30 0.78 -2.38 -9.80
C VAL A 30 -0.75 -2.21 -9.75
N VAL A 31 -1.36 -1.70 -10.83
CA VAL A 31 -2.83 -1.63 -10.94
C VAL A 31 -3.47 -3.03 -10.91
N GLU A 32 -2.89 -4.00 -11.62
CA GLU A 32 -3.36 -5.39 -11.58
C GLU A 32 -3.26 -5.99 -10.17
N ALA A 33 -2.13 -5.76 -9.48
CA ALA A 33 -1.92 -6.18 -8.10
C ALA A 33 -2.95 -5.57 -7.15
N ALA A 34 -3.18 -4.26 -7.25
CA ALA A 34 -4.19 -3.55 -6.46
C ALA A 34 -5.60 -4.09 -6.71
N ASN A 35 -5.96 -4.37 -7.97
CA ASN A 35 -7.25 -4.96 -8.30
C ASN A 35 -7.41 -6.37 -7.71
N LYS A 36 -6.36 -7.19 -7.72
CA LYS A 36 -6.40 -8.53 -7.10
C LYS A 36 -6.60 -8.44 -5.60
N LEU A 37 -5.89 -7.54 -4.93
CA LEU A 37 -6.07 -7.31 -3.50
C LEU A 37 -7.48 -6.83 -3.20
N ALA A 38 -7.97 -5.80 -3.91
CA ALA A 38 -9.32 -5.27 -3.70
C ALA A 38 -10.44 -6.31 -3.95
N LEU A 39 -10.23 -7.27 -4.87
CA LEU A 39 -11.17 -8.37 -5.09
C LEU A 39 -11.12 -9.44 -4.00
N SER A 40 -9.98 -9.60 -3.34
CA SER A 40 -9.78 -10.59 -2.27
C SER A 40 -10.17 -10.05 -0.90
N ASP A 41 -9.72 -8.83 -0.58
CA ASP A 41 -9.98 -8.11 0.66
C ASP A 41 -10.17 -6.61 0.36
N PRO A 42 -11.41 -6.15 0.16
CA PRO A 42 -11.69 -4.74 -0.12
C PRO A 42 -11.58 -3.82 1.11
N GLU A 43 -11.43 -4.37 2.32
CA GLU A 43 -11.29 -3.59 3.55
C GLU A 43 -9.83 -3.22 3.85
N ASP A 44 -8.89 -3.88 3.16
CA ASP A 44 -7.46 -3.66 3.28
C ASP A 44 -7.04 -2.24 2.84
N SER A 45 -6.26 -1.56 3.66
CA SER A 45 -5.76 -0.22 3.36
C SER A 45 -4.62 -0.21 2.32
N ASP A 46 -3.90 -1.32 2.14
CA ASP A 46 -2.81 -1.44 1.18
C ASP A 46 -3.26 -1.21 -0.26
N LEU A 47 -4.51 -1.57 -0.60
CA LEU A 47 -5.06 -1.28 -1.93
C LEU A 47 -4.99 0.23 -2.24
N ASN A 48 -5.20 1.07 -1.22
CA ASN A 48 -5.13 2.52 -1.36
C ASN A 48 -3.69 3.02 -1.45
N VAL A 49 -2.74 2.35 -0.80
CA VAL A 49 -1.30 2.59 -0.95
C VAL A 49 -0.87 2.37 -2.40
N LEU A 50 -1.28 1.24 -2.99
CA LEU A 50 -0.96 0.89 -4.38
C LEU A 50 -1.55 1.89 -5.37
N PHE A 51 -2.83 2.24 -5.24
CA PHE A 51 -3.45 3.27 -6.09
C PHE A 51 -2.85 4.66 -5.85
N GLY A 52 -2.48 4.98 -4.61
CA GLY A 52 -1.76 6.20 -4.26
C GLY A 52 -0.42 6.31 -4.98
N ALA A 53 0.36 5.21 -5.00
CA ALA A 53 1.64 5.14 -5.70
C ALA A 53 1.48 5.28 -7.22
N VAL A 54 0.48 4.61 -7.81
CA VAL A 54 0.18 4.76 -9.25
C VAL A 54 -0.20 6.20 -9.58
N LYS A 55 -1.03 6.84 -8.75
CA LYS A 55 -1.43 8.23 -8.95
C LYS A 55 -0.22 9.16 -8.95
N ILE A 56 0.69 9.03 -7.98
CA ILE A 56 1.92 9.83 -7.92
C ILE A 56 2.74 9.57 -9.18
N LYS A 57 2.97 8.31 -9.56
CA LYS A 57 3.71 8.00 -10.78
C LYS A 57 3.08 8.65 -12.02
N ASP A 58 1.76 8.64 -12.13
CA ASP A 58 1.04 9.25 -13.26
C ASP A 58 1.18 10.79 -13.26
N GLU A 59 1.28 11.44 -12.09
CA GLU A 59 1.58 12.88 -11.96
C GLU A 59 3.00 13.24 -12.43
N TYR A 60 3.98 12.36 -12.21
CA TYR A 60 5.36 12.52 -12.70
C TYR A 60 5.55 12.10 -14.17
N GLY A 61 4.59 11.37 -14.76
CA GLY A 61 4.65 10.91 -16.15
C GLY A 61 5.80 9.93 -16.42
N ASP A 62 6.61 10.22 -17.44
CA ASP A 62 7.76 9.40 -17.87
C ASP A 62 9.01 9.61 -17.00
N GLU A 63 9.00 10.60 -16.12
CA GLU A 63 10.08 10.87 -15.19
C GLU A 63 10.04 9.99 -13.93
N ALA A 64 9.07 9.09 -13.83
CA ALA A 64 8.98 8.17 -12.70
C ALA A 64 8.70 6.72 -13.12
N GLU A 65 9.20 5.80 -12.31
CA GLU A 65 8.74 4.42 -12.27
C GLU A 65 7.95 4.17 -10.99
N VAL A 66 7.05 3.18 -11.00
CA VAL A 66 6.40 2.71 -9.77
C VAL A 66 6.77 1.26 -9.49
N ALA A 67 7.03 0.96 -8.22
CA ALA A 67 7.22 -0.40 -7.74
C ALA A 67 6.56 -0.63 -6.39
N VAL A 68 6.33 -1.91 -6.09
CA VAL A 68 5.83 -2.41 -4.81
C VAL A 68 6.83 -3.42 -4.31
N ILE A 69 7.21 -3.30 -3.05
CA ILE A 69 7.96 -4.31 -2.32
C ILE A 69 7.15 -4.76 -1.12
N THR A 70 7.24 -6.05 -0.83
CA THR A 70 6.54 -6.65 0.31
C THR A 70 7.51 -7.36 1.24
N GLY A 71 7.16 -7.44 2.52
CA GLY A 71 7.94 -8.18 3.52
C GLY A 71 7.45 -9.60 3.73
N ASP A 72 7.19 -9.93 4.98
CA ASP A 72 6.73 -11.25 5.41
C ASP A 72 5.78 -11.09 6.60
N LYS A 73 4.76 -11.96 6.68
CA LYS A 73 3.74 -11.95 7.73
C LYS A 73 4.29 -12.05 9.16
N GLU A 74 5.45 -12.68 9.34
CA GLU A 74 6.09 -12.79 10.67
C GLU A 74 6.75 -11.47 11.11
N VAL A 75 6.81 -10.48 10.21
CA VAL A 75 7.44 -9.16 10.36
C VAL A 75 8.86 -9.24 10.94
N GLY A 76 9.47 -8.10 11.27
CA GLY A 76 10.83 -8.05 11.82
C GLY A 76 11.90 -8.54 10.85
N VAL A 77 12.87 -9.33 11.33
CA VAL A 77 14.11 -9.63 10.59
C VAL A 77 13.88 -10.38 9.28
N ILE A 78 12.87 -11.25 9.21
CA ILE A 78 12.56 -12.01 8.00
C ILE A 78 12.02 -11.06 6.92
N SER A 79 11.00 -10.29 7.28
CA SER A 79 10.45 -9.23 6.44
C SER A 79 11.53 -8.25 5.97
N ASP A 80 12.33 -7.71 6.89
CA ASP A 80 13.35 -6.69 6.59
C ASP A 80 14.41 -7.22 5.59
N LYS A 81 14.75 -8.52 5.66
CA LYS A 81 15.65 -9.17 4.70
C LYS A 81 15.02 -9.31 3.32
N GLU A 82 13.75 -9.73 3.24
CA GLU A 82 13.08 -9.88 1.95
C GLU A 82 12.88 -8.50 1.30
N ILE A 83 12.45 -7.49 2.06
CA ILE A 83 12.37 -6.09 1.62
C ILE A 83 13.71 -5.59 1.09
N THR A 84 14.81 -5.87 1.79
CA THR A 84 16.16 -5.49 1.35
C THR A 84 16.49 -6.08 -0.02
N LYS A 85 16.25 -7.38 -0.20
CA LYS A 85 16.53 -8.10 -1.44
C LYS A 85 15.65 -7.59 -2.59
N GLN A 86 14.37 -7.40 -2.35
CA GLN A 86 13.43 -6.86 -3.33
C GLN A 86 13.80 -5.44 -3.72
N LEU A 87 14.18 -4.59 -2.76
CA LEU A 87 14.64 -3.23 -3.01
C LEU A 87 15.88 -3.22 -3.91
N GLU A 88 16.89 -4.05 -3.64
CA GLU A 88 18.08 -4.17 -4.48
C GLU A 88 17.72 -4.57 -5.92
N GLU A 89 16.82 -5.54 -6.10
CA GLU A 89 16.32 -5.93 -7.42
C GLU A 89 15.60 -4.78 -8.16
N VAL A 90 14.76 -4.02 -7.46
CA VAL A 90 14.04 -2.86 -8.03
C VAL A 90 15.02 -1.77 -8.43
N LEU A 91 15.99 -1.45 -7.56
CA LEU A 91 17.00 -0.41 -7.83
C LEU A 91 17.88 -0.78 -9.02
N ASP A 92 18.28 -2.04 -9.15
CA ASP A 92 19.09 -2.51 -10.28
C ASP A 92 18.35 -2.40 -11.63
N LYS A 93 17.05 -2.69 -11.62
CA LYS A 93 16.20 -2.64 -12.83
C LYS A 93 15.81 -1.21 -13.21
N THR A 94 15.52 -0.36 -12.23
CA THR A 94 14.93 0.97 -12.47
C THR A 94 15.96 2.11 -12.43
N LYS A 95 17.09 1.90 -11.75
CA LYS A 95 18.21 2.84 -11.56
C LYS A 95 17.74 4.27 -11.23
N PRO A 96 16.91 4.44 -10.20
CA PRO A 96 16.36 5.75 -9.88
C PRO A 96 17.43 6.63 -9.23
N LYS A 97 17.24 7.95 -9.29
CA LYS A 97 18.10 8.91 -8.58
C LYS A 97 17.64 9.13 -7.13
N ASP A 98 16.34 9.00 -6.92
CA ASP A 98 15.66 9.25 -5.67
C ASP A 98 14.37 8.42 -5.60
N VAL A 99 13.82 8.30 -4.40
CA VAL A 99 12.58 7.57 -4.15
C VAL A 99 11.58 8.41 -3.36
N VAL A 100 10.32 8.31 -3.78
CA VAL A 100 9.13 8.71 -3.01
C VAL A 100 8.53 7.45 -2.41
N VAL A 101 8.55 7.33 -1.09
CA VAL A 101 7.99 6.18 -0.38
C VAL A 101 6.51 6.42 -0.12
N VAL A 102 5.67 5.41 -0.36
CA VAL A 102 4.22 5.43 -0.15
C VAL A 102 3.85 4.30 0.81
N THR A 103 3.08 4.63 1.85
CA THR A 103 2.65 3.71 2.91
C THR A 103 1.32 4.22 3.50
N ASP A 104 0.57 3.40 4.22
CA ASP A 104 -0.61 3.81 4.99
C ASP A 104 -0.36 3.96 6.51
N GLY A 105 0.79 3.49 7.02
CA GLY A 105 0.96 3.21 8.44
C GLY A 105 2.36 3.48 9.00
N ALA A 106 2.42 3.54 10.34
CA ALA A 106 3.70 3.67 11.05
C ALA A 106 4.52 2.36 11.03
N GLU A 107 3.87 1.21 10.83
CA GLU A 107 4.53 -0.10 10.84
C GLU A 107 5.47 -0.29 9.63
N ASP A 108 5.08 0.21 8.45
CA ASP A 108 5.96 0.19 7.27
C ASP A 108 7.08 1.21 7.39
N GLU A 109 6.86 2.34 8.07
CA GLU A 109 7.88 3.39 8.19
C GLU A 109 9.14 2.91 8.92
N PHE A 110 9.07 1.81 9.68
CA PHE A 110 10.24 1.15 10.26
C PHE A 110 11.27 0.67 9.22
N ILE A 111 10.88 0.47 7.95
CA ILE A 111 11.80 0.06 6.89
C ILE A 111 12.48 1.25 6.19
N LEU A 112 12.11 2.49 6.52
CA LEU A 112 12.74 3.68 5.93
C LEU A 112 14.27 3.71 6.07
N PRO A 113 14.88 3.34 7.21
CA PRO A 113 16.33 3.29 7.32
C PRO A 113 16.98 2.33 6.31
N ILE A 114 16.31 1.22 5.97
CA ILE A 114 16.77 0.25 4.97
C ILE A 114 16.75 0.88 3.59
N ILE A 115 15.67 1.59 3.24
CA ILE A 115 15.53 2.29 1.96
C ILE A 115 16.58 3.41 1.84
N GLN A 116 16.65 4.27 2.86
CA GLN A 116 17.54 5.44 2.88
C GLN A 116 19.02 5.09 2.77
N SER A 117 19.41 3.88 3.20
CA SER A 117 20.80 3.45 3.08
C SER A 117 21.21 3.02 1.66
N ARG A 118 20.25 2.82 0.73
CA ARG A 118 20.52 2.47 -0.68
C ARG A 118 20.21 3.61 -1.65
N VAL A 119 19.18 4.39 -1.39
CA VAL A 119 18.68 5.44 -2.29
C VAL A 119 18.20 6.66 -1.52
N PRO A 120 18.45 7.89 -1.98
CA PRO A 120 17.92 9.09 -1.34
C PRO A 120 16.39 9.09 -1.33
N VAL A 121 15.79 9.14 -0.14
CA VAL A 121 14.34 9.33 0.02
C VAL A 121 14.05 10.83 -0.03
N THR A 122 13.37 11.29 -1.08
CA THR A 122 13.02 12.72 -1.27
C THR A 122 11.69 13.08 -0.63
N HIS A 123 10.77 12.11 -0.52
CA HIS A 123 9.47 12.31 0.07
C HIS A 123 8.90 11.03 0.68
N LEU A 124 8.11 11.18 1.73
CA LEU A 124 7.30 10.12 2.33
C LEU A 124 5.83 10.53 2.21
N ARG A 125 5.04 9.73 1.52
CA ARG A 125 3.62 9.93 1.32
C ARG A 125 2.83 8.92 2.14
N ARG A 126 2.18 9.40 3.20
CA ARG A 126 1.20 8.60 3.93
C ARG A 126 -0.18 8.68 3.27
N ILE A 127 -0.77 7.54 2.96
CA ILE A 127 -2.15 7.40 2.50
C ILE A 127 -3.05 7.20 3.71
N ILE A 128 -4.09 8.02 3.83
CA ILE A 128 -5.04 7.94 4.95
C ILE A 128 -6.43 7.78 4.36
N VAL A 129 -7.04 6.62 4.61
CA VAL A 129 -8.41 6.33 4.20
C VAL A 129 -9.36 6.81 5.30
N GLN A 130 -10.26 7.73 4.95
CA GLN A 130 -11.27 8.23 5.87
C GLN A 130 -12.60 7.51 5.65
N GLN A 131 -13.02 6.72 6.62
CA GLN A 131 -14.33 6.09 6.64
C GLN A 131 -15.25 6.83 7.62
N ARG A 132 -16.50 7.07 7.21
CA ARG A 132 -17.54 7.60 8.10
C ARG A 132 -18.43 6.45 8.53
N HIS A 133 -18.44 6.14 9.82
CA HIS A 133 -19.42 5.21 10.36
C HIS A 133 -20.74 5.95 10.59
N LEU A 134 -21.77 5.62 9.80
CA LEU A 134 -23.15 6.02 10.10
C LEU A 134 -23.68 5.08 11.17
N ILE A 135 -23.75 5.56 12.42
CA ILE A 135 -24.56 4.89 13.44
C ILE A 135 -26.01 5.10 13.01
N LEU A 136 -26.67 4.03 12.56
CA LEU A 136 -28.12 4.02 12.41
C LEU A 136 -28.72 4.19 13.80
N GLU A 137 -29.21 5.39 14.10
CA GLU A 137 -30.02 5.62 15.29
C GLU A 137 -31.30 4.80 15.12
N ASN A 138 -31.47 3.77 15.97
CA ASN A 138 -32.68 2.95 16.02
C ASN A 138 -33.89 3.88 16.14
N THR A 139 -34.63 4.07 15.05
CA THR A 139 -35.93 4.75 15.09
C THR A 139 -36.83 3.82 15.87
N SER A 140 -37.07 4.17 17.13
CA SER A 140 -38.03 3.54 18.01
C SER A 140 -39.36 3.42 17.29
N LEU A 141 -39.74 2.18 16.93
CA LEU A 141 -41.12 1.88 16.56
C LEU A 141 -42.01 2.35 17.72
N PRO A 142 -43.03 3.19 17.49
CA PRO A 142 -43.97 3.53 18.54
C PRO A 142 -44.67 2.23 19.01
N PRO A 143 -45.00 2.10 20.30
CA PRO A 143 -45.67 0.91 20.80
C PRO A 143 -46.99 0.72 20.04
N ARG A 144 -47.26 -0.52 19.60
CA ARG A 144 -48.58 -0.88 19.09
C ARG A 144 -49.59 -0.52 20.17
N ARG A 145 -50.55 0.35 19.86
CA ARG A 145 -51.76 0.47 20.67
C ARG A 145 -52.49 -0.85 20.50
N ASP A 146 -52.40 -1.69 21.52
CA ASP A 146 -53.38 -2.75 21.68
C ASP A 146 -54.74 -2.06 21.81
N SER A 147 -55.63 -2.38 20.88
CA SER A 147 -57.02 -1.97 20.92
C SER A 147 -57.64 -2.55 22.19
N GLU A 148 -57.89 -1.67 23.18
CA GLU A 148 -58.77 -1.99 24.30
C GLU A 148 -60.15 -2.37 23.76
N ASN A 149 -60.62 -3.51 24.25
CA ASN A 149 -61.91 -4.12 23.99
C ASN A 149 -62.94 -3.58 25.01
#